data_AF-A0A4Q1S455-F1
#
_entry.id   AF-A0A4Q1S455-F1
#
_cell.length_a   1.000
_cell.length_b   1.000
_cell.length_c   1.000
_cell.angle_alpha   90.00
_cell.angle_beta   90.00
_cell.angle_gamma   90.00
#
_symmetry.space_group_name_H-M   'P 1'
#
loop_
_entity.id
_entity.type
_entity.pdbx_description
1 polymer ?
#
loop_
_entity_poly.entity_id
_entity_poly.type
_entity_poly.pdbx_seq_one_letter_code
_entity_poly.pdbx_strand_id
1 'polypeptide(L)'
;MYQHIVVTCGVSLLTGNRNVFSMNRDEIMGEIRPWLSATNIDEEKQRKIDEWIRHAGQFAHEAARDPNRVSAEYSMIYELRRQGKLAERPTVVLIVTETVGGRIVEAILTRLLEEDFQANVRIIYVDVDVNHPRRMQETLGEYMWKVADALSHGEPSTTCFAPIGGYKVMTSLGYIVGAFLHYPTAYMHEDGQVLHEIPPVPIHIDEQFVHDHFDLLRKCQKDMVDADSLSYREKQCILQYPFLFQQEDGLVYLSAFGQFLFEHEKYKHLFATTYLVSKQVANMLQHNHHQLLFVHQQMRELVKKLKHEEGDMGVLYHEKSFKTIDVRKVKYHLYKGASNGQTAFRLAYRYDEKEDCLYANYLWLDHNRYEREAERGKGIYEEDSEFIDITKQLAGVGR
;
A
#
# COMPACT_ATOMS: atom_id res chain seq x y z
N MET A 1 3.88 16.52 14.44
CA MET A 1 2.73 17.29 13.91
C MET A 1 2.34 16.66 12.59
N TYR A 2 1.05 16.41 12.39
CA TYR A 2 0.52 15.87 11.15
C TYR A 2 0.48 16.95 10.07
N GLN A 3 1.12 16.63 8.95
CA GLN A 3 1.12 17.44 7.74
C GLN A 3 0.14 16.88 6.70
N HIS A 4 -0.16 15.58 6.77
CA HIS A 4 -1.05 14.90 5.84
C HIS A 4 -2.09 14.11 6.64
N ILE A 5 -3.37 14.33 6.36
CA ILE A 5 -4.47 13.67 7.06
C ILE A 5 -5.42 13.09 6.02
N VAL A 6 -5.63 11.78 6.05
CA VAL A 6 -6.60 11.10 5.18
C VAL A 6 -7.83 10.76 6.00
N VAL A 7 -9.00 11.25 5.60
CA VAL A 7 -10.25 11.18 6.39
C VAL A 7 -11.35 10.52 5.57
N THR A 8 -12.03 9.52 6.11
CA THR A 8 -13.29 9.04 5.51
C THR A 8 -14.46 9.89 5.98
N CYS A 9 -15.31 10.30 5.05
CA CYS A 9 -16.38 11.25 5.30
C CYS A 9 -17.73 10.55 5.34
N GLY A 10 -18.53 10.91 6.35
CA GLY A 10 -19.92 10.51 6.48
C GLY A 10 -20.87 11.68 6.24
N VAL A 11 -22.17 11.43 6.40
CA VAL A 11 -23.21 12.46 6.32
C VAL A 11 -23.53 13.08 7.68
N SER A 12 -22.61 13.01 8.64
CA SER A 12 -22.79 13.56 9.99
C SER A 12 -23.04 15.08 9.97
N LEU A 13 -22.48 15.76 8.97
CA LEU A 13 -22.72 17.17 8.68
C LEU A 13 -24.19 17.49 8.31
N LEU A 14 -24.93 16.49 7.83
CA LEU A 14 -26.30 16.61 7.32
C LEU A 14 -27.33 16.02 8.29
N THR A 15 -26.88 15.47 9.42
CA THR A 15 -27.72 14.73 10.36
C THR A 15 -27.55 15.26 11.79
N GLY A 16 -28.58 15.05 12.62
CA GLY A 16 -28.64 15.58 13.99
C GLY A 16 -29.47 16.87 14.09
N ASN A 17 -30.06 17.13 15.26
CA ASN A 17 -30.90 18.32 15.50
C ASN A 17 -30.11 19.53 16.02
N ARG A 18 -28.84 19.31 16.35
CA ARG A 18 -27.96 20.30 16.94
C ARG A 18 -26.80 20.66 16.00
N ASN A 19 -26.69 20.10 14.81
CA ASN A 19 -25.62 20.44 13.89
C ASN A 19 -25.73 21.92 13.45
N VAL A 20 -24.60 22.61 13.27
CA VAL A 20 -24.52 24.01 12.80
C VAL A 20 -25.26 24.17 11.46
N PHE A 21 -25.16 23.17 10.59
CA PHE A 21 -25.83 23.13 9.30
C PHE A 21 -27.15 22.34 9.32
N SER A 22 -27.47 21.61 10.40
CA SER A 22 -28.81 21.08 10.59
C SER A 22 -29.75 22.18 11.04
N MET A 23 -30.17 23.01 10.09
CA MET A 23 -31.32 23.84 10.33
C MET A 23 -32.57 22.97 10.12
N ASN A 24 -33.21 22.56 11.23
CA ASN A 24 -34.62 22.15 11.28
C ASN A 24 -35.59 23.30 10.88
N ARG A 25 -35.15 24.18 9.97
CA ARG A 25 -35.81 25.41 9.51
C ARG A 25 -35.66 25.62 8.01
N ASP A 26 -34.95 24.75 7.30
CA ASP A 26 -34.73 24.86 5.87
C ASP A 26 -35.55 23.78 5.14
N GLU A 27 -36.61 24.23 4.45
CA GLU A 27 -37.49 23.37 3.64
C GLU A 27 -36.68 22.61 2.58
N ILE A 28 -35.59 23.21 2.06
CA ILE A 28 -34.75 22.63 1.00
C ILE A 28 -34.04 21.36 1.49
N MET A 29 -33.52 21.35 2.72
CA MET A 29 -32.90 20.15 3.29
C MET A 29 -33.94 19.04 3.55
N GLY A 30 -35.20 19.41 3.82
CA GLY A 30 -36.30 18.45 3.87
C GLY A 30 -36.49 17.71 2.55
N GLU A 31 -36.32 18.41 1.42
CA GLU A 31 -36.41 17.84 0.07
C GLU A 31 -35.17 17.04 -0.36
N ILE A 32 -33.97 17.44 0.10
CA ILE A 32 -32.71 16.76 -0.25
C ILE A 32 -32.50 15.48 0.58
N ARG A 33 -32.98 15.42 1.83
CA ARG A 33 -32.78 14.28 2.74
C ARG A 33 -33.11 12.90 2.13
N PRO A 34 -34.22 12.72 1.40
CA PRO A 34 -34.54 11.45 0.74
C PRO A 34 -33.52 11.03 -0.34
N TRP A 35 -32.70 11.96 -0.83
CA TRP A 35 -31.75 11.73 -1.91
C TRP A 35 -30.32 11.53 -1.44
N LEU A 36 -30.01 11.61 -0.14
CA LEU A 36 -28.62 11.62 0.35
C LEU A 36 -27.80 10.41 -0.11
N SER A 37 -28.41 9.23 -0.26
CA SER A 37 -27.76 8.02 -0.76
C SER A 37 -27.88 7.82 -2.28
N ALA A 38 -28.54 8.73 -3.00
CA ALA A 38 -28.72 8.64 -4.44
C ALA A 38 -27.42 8.98 -5.17
N THR A 39 -27.13 8.21 -6.22
CA THR A 39 -25.97 8.40 -7.11
C THR A 39 -26.35 9.13 -8.40
N ASN A 40 -27.63 9.08 -8.79
CA ASN A 40 -28.15 9.78 -9.96
C ASN A 40 -28.52 11.23 -9.65
N ILE A 41 -27.63 12.16 -10.01
CA ILE A 41 -27.84 13.59 -9.84
C ILE A 41 -28.29 14.18 -11.18
N ASP A 42 -29.58 14.50 -11.27
CA ASP A 42 -30.16 15.23 -12.40
C ASP A 42 -30.05 16.76 -12.18
N GLU A 43 -30.40 17.55 -13.20
CA GLU A 43 -30.32 19.02 -13.14
C GLU A 43 -31.17 19.62 -12.00
N GLU A 44 -32.31 19.01 -11.67
CA GLU A 44 -33.16 19.48 -10.58
C GLU A 44 -32.47 19.27 -9.22
N LYS A 45 -31.96 18.07 -8.98
CA LYS A 45 -31.21 17.75 -7.77
C LYS A 45 -29.98 18.64 -7.63
N GLN A 46 -29.21 18.82 -8.70
CA GLN A 46 -28.02 19.66 -8.67
C GLN A 46 -28.36 21.10 -8.27
N ARG A 47 -29.42 21.67 -8.85
CA ARG A 47 -29.87 23.02 -8.49
C ARG A 47 -30.23 23.14 -7.00
N LYS A 48 -30.96 22.17 -6.44
CA LYS A 48 -31.32 22.16 -5.02
C LYS A 48 -30.10 22.00 -4.11
N ILE A 49 -29.15 21.13 -4.50
CA ILE A 49 -27.88 20.96 -3.81
C ILE A 49 -27.11 22.29 -3.76
N ASP A 50 -26.96 22.98 -4.89
CA ASP A 50 -26.25 24.25 -4.99
C ASP A 50 -26.93 25.37 -4.18
N GLU A 51 -28.26 25.40 -4.19
CA GLU A 51 -29.06 26.33 -3.40
C GLU A 51 -28.83 26.11 -1.91
N TRP A 52 -28.89 24.86 -1.46
CA TRP A 52 -28.64 24.50 -0.07
C TRP A 52 -27.21 24.81 0.36
N ILE A 53 -26.20 24.45 -0.44
CA ILE A 53 -24.78 24.74 -0.14
C ILE A 53 -24.56 26.24 0.03
N ARG A 54 -25.19 27.06 -0.82
CA ARG A 54 -25.09 28.52 -0.74
C ARG A 54 -25.72 29.07 0.54
N HIS A 55 -26.87 28.52 0.94
CA HIS A 55 -27.54 28.87 2.19
C HIS A 55 -26.70 28.43 3.41
N ALA A 56 -26.28 27.17 3.45
CA ALA A 56 -25.42 26.62 4.51
C ALA A 56 -24.11 27.42 4.67
N GLY A 57 -23.54 27.86 3.56
CA GLY A 57 -22.33 28.69 3.52
C GLY A 57 -22.45 30.05 4.25
N GLN A 58 -23.66 30.53 4.55
CA GLN A 58 -23.87 31.74 5.36
C GLN A 58 -23.58 31.48 6.85
N PHE A 59 -23.71 30.23 7.30
CA PHE A 59 -23.48 29.81 8.68
C PHE A 59 -22.07 29.24 8.91
N ALA A 60 -21.21 29.22 7.90
CA ALA A 60 -19.84 28.72 8.00
C ALA A 60 -19.04 29.38 9.14
N HIS A 61 -19.27 30.67 9.38
CA HIS A 61 -18.65 31.43 10.46
C HIS A 61 -18.99 30.93 11.88
N GLU A 62 -20.04 30.14 12.04
CA GLU A 62 -20.42 29.52 13.32
C GLU A 62 -19.62 28.24 13.59
N ALA A 63 -19.04 27.61 12.55
CA ALA A 63 -18.29 26.36 12.68
C ALA A 63 -17.11 26.49 13.66
N ALA A 64 -16.34 27.57 13.56
CA ALA A 64 -15.23 27.85 14.47
C ALA A 64 -15.67 28.14 15.93
N ARG A 65 -16.93 28.55 16.14
CA ARG A 65 -17.48 28.84 17.48
C ARG A 65 -17.96 27.58 18.20
N ASP A 66 -18.47 26.61 17.44
CA ASP A 66 -19.00 25.36 17.99
C ASP A 66 -18.54 24.16 17.13
N PRO A 67 -17.23 23.87 17.12
CA PRO A 67 -16.62 22.87 16.22
C PRO A 67 -17.24 21.49 16.34
N ASN A 68 -17.66 21.13 17.56
CA ASN A 68 -18.24 19.82 17.91
C ASN A 68 -19.63 19.59 17.31
N ARG A 69 -20.23 20.62 16.71
CA ARG A 69 -21.54 20.57 16.09
C ARG A 69 -21.47 20.70 14.57
N VAL A 70 -20.28 20.66 13.98
CA VAL A 70 -20.08 20.79 12.54
C VAL A 70 -20.15 19.43 11.86
N SER A 71 -19.19 18.56 12.18
CA SER A 71 -19.14 17.16 11.78
C SER A 71 -18.04 16.47 12.57
N ALA A 72 -18.02 15.14 12.58
CA ALA A 72 -16.96 14.40 13.27
C ALA A 72 -15.58 14.65 12.61
N GLU A 73 -15.55 14.83 11.30
CA GLU A 73 -14.36 15.14 10.50
C GLU A 73 -13.79 16.52 10.87
N TYR A 74 -14.61 17.57 10.87
CA TYR A 74 -14.19 18.92 11.25
C TYR A 74 -13.72 18.97 12.72
N SER A 75 -14.47 18.34 13.62
CA SER A 75 -14.14 18.30 15.06
C SER A 75 -12.76 17.67 15.30
N MET A 76 -12.42 16.61 14.55
CA MET A 76 -11.12 15.96 14.66
C MET A 76 -9.97 16.86 14.21
N ILE A 77 -10.10 17.55 13.07
CA ILE A 77 -9.08 18.50 12.60
C ILE A 77 -8.93 19.68 13.57
N TYR A 78 -10.05 20.18 14.10
CA TYR A 78 -10.05 21.20 15.14
C TYR A 78 -9.27 20.77 16.38
N GLU A 79 -9.53 19.56 16.87
CA GLU A 79 -8.88 19.02 18.05
C GLU A 79 -7.39 18.76 17.83
N LEU A 80 -7.00 18.27 16.65
CA LEU A 80 -5.59 18.15 16.27
C LEU A 80 -4.87 19.52 16.33
N ARG A 81 -5.51 20.58 15.83
CA ARG A 81 -4.96 21.94 15.94
C ARG A 81 -4.86 22.38 17.40
N ARG A 82 -5.92 22.18 18.19
CA ARG A 82 -5.99 22.56 19.61
C ARG A 82 -4.89 21.90 20.44
N GLN A 83 -4.55 20.64 20.12
CA GLN A 83 -3.48 19.89 20.78
C GLN A 83 -2.07 20.21 20.24
N GLY A 84 -1.92 21.15 19.30
CA GLY A 84 -0.63 21.47 18.67
C GLY A 84 -0.09 20.31 17.82
N LYS A 85 -0.96 19.41 17.36
CA LYS A 85 -0.62 18.25 16.54
C LYS A 85 -0.86 18.48 15.06
N LEU A 86 -1.56 19.53 14.64
CA LEU A 86 -1.78 19.88 13.24
C LEU A 86 -0.70 20.87 12.74
N ALA A 87 -0.18 20.65 11.53
CA ALA A 87 0.68 21.63 10.86
C ALA A 87 -0.09 22.92 10.49
N GLU A 88 0.62 24.01 10.19
CA GLU A 88 0.00 25.30 9.84
C GLU A 88 -0.80 25.27 8.52
N ARG A 89 -0.34 24.47 7.54
CA ARG A 89 -0.98 24.29 6.22
C ARG A 89 -1.01 22.81 5.87
N PRO A 90 -1.87 22.03 6.54
CA PRO A 90 -1.92 20.59 6.34
C PRO A 90 -2.52 20.26 4.96
N THR A 91 -2.17 19.11 4.41
CA THR A 91 -2.95 18.48 3.34
C THR A 91 -4.00 17.59 3.97
N VAL A 92 -5.27 17.77 3.58
CA VAL A 92 -6.38 16.94 4.05
C VAL A 92 -7.01 16.26 2.84
N VAL A 93 -6.96 14.92 2.82
CA VAL A 93 -7.58 14.10 1.78
C VAL A 93 -8.92 13.60 2.29
N LEU A 94 -10.01 14.02 1.66
CA LEU A 94 -11.36 13.58 1.98
C LEU A 94 -11.75 12.40 1.07
N ILE A 95 -11.99 11.25 1.69
CA ILE A 95 -12.56 10.07 1.02
C ILE A 95 -14.09 10.14 1.16
N VAL A 96 -14.78 10.41 0.06
CA VAL A 96 -16.23 10.67 0.01
C VAL A 96 -16.94 9.65 -0.88
N THR A 97 -18.15 9.25 -0.51
CA THR A 97 -18.97 8.38 -1.37
C THR A 97 -19.58 9.16 -2.51
N GLU A 98 -19.61 8.59 -3.72
CA GLU A 98 -20.21 9.24 -4.90
C GLU A 98 -21.74 9.27 -4.83
N THR A 99 -22.26 10.14 -3.97
CA THR A 99 -23.69 10.27 -3.62
C THR A 99 -24.01 11.74 -3.41
N VAL A 100 -25.30 12.11 -3.45
CA VAL A 100 -25.75 13.47 -3.11
C VAL A 100 -25.19 13.93 -1.76
N GLY A 101 -25.26 13.09 -0.73
CA GLY A 101 -24.73 13.42 0.59
C GLY A 101 -23.20 13.64 0.56
N GLY A 102 -22.46 12.81 -0.18
CA GLY A 102 -21.03 12.97 -0.36
C GLY A 102 -20.63 14.27 -1.04
N ARG A 103 -21.34 14.67 -2.11
CA ARG A 103 -21.10 15.94 -2.83
C ARG A 103 -21.34 17.16 -1.94
N ILE A 104 -22.38 17.11 -1.11
CA ILE A 104 -22.68 18.19 -0.16
C ILE A 104 -21.60 18.28 0.92
N VAL A 105 -21.22 17.13 1.51
CA VAL A 105 -20.19 17.06 2.56
C VAL A 105 -18.85 17.55 2.03
N GLU A 106 -18.45 17.12 0.83
CA GLU A 106 -17.29 17.61 0.13
C GLU A 106 -17.28 19.14 0.03
N ALA A 107 -18.34 19.73 -0.52
CA ALA A 107 -18.41 21.17 -0.77
C ALA A 107 -18.27 21.98 0.53
N ILE A 108 -18.97 21.56 1.60
CA ILE A 108 -18.91 22.26 2.89
C ILE A 108 -17.58 22.04 3.60
N LEU A 109 -17.11 20.79 3.71
CA LEU A 109 -15.86 20.50 4.41
C LEU A 109 -14.65 21.11 3.70
N THR A 110 -14.62 21.10 2.36
CA THR A 110 -13.52 21.73 1.60
C THR A 110 -13.40 23.20 1.97
N ARG A 111 -14.52 23.92 1.88
CA ARG A 111 -14.58 25.34 2.22
C ARG A 111 -14.14 25.60 3.66
N LEU A 112 -14.69 24.86 4.62
CA LEU A 112 -14.36 25.04 6.04
C LEU A 112 -12.89 24.73 6.34
N LEU A 113 -12.35 23.66 5.76
CA LEU A 113 -10.97 23.25 6.00
C LEU A 113 -9.96 24.24 5.39
N GLU A 114 -10.26 24.77 4.20
CA GLU A 114 -9.46 25.80 3.55
C GLU A 114 -9.52 27.14 4.32
N GLU A 115 -10.71 27.59 4.71
CA GLU A 115 -10.91 28.88 5.39
C GLU A 115 -10.36 28.86 6.82
N ASP A 116 -10.69 27.83 7.62
CA ASP A 116 -10.38 27.82 9.05
C ASP A 116 -8.99 27.28 9.37
N PHE A 117 -8.42 26.42 8.51
CA PHE A 117 -7.16 25.73 8.75
C PHE A 117 -6.09 25.97 7.70
N GLN A 118 -6.37 26.78 6.66
CA GLN A 118 -5.47 26.97 5.52
C GLN A 118 -5.02 25.63 4.90
N ALA A 119 -5.90 24.63 4.96
CA ALA A 119 -5.59 23.29 4.49
C ALA A 119 -5.56 23.25 2.96
N ASN A 120 -4.70 22.40 2.40
CA ASN A 120 -4.81 21.98 1.00
C ASN A 120 -5.73 20.75 0.94
N VAL A 121 -6.95 20.91 0.45
CA VAL A 121 -7.95 19.84 0.43
C VAL A 121 -7.89 19.07 -0.89
N ARG A 122 -7.85 17.74 -0.79
CA ARG A 122 -7.94 16.83 -1.95
C ARG A 122 -9.13 15.91 -1.78
N ILE A 123 -9.82 15.61 -2.87
CA ILE A 123 -11.03 14.77 -2.85
C ILE A 123 -10.75 13.46 -3.58
N ILE A 124 -11.15 12.35 -2.96
CA ILE A 124 -11.16 11.04 -3.59
C ILE A 124 -12.55 10.46 -3.45
N TYR A 125 -13.21 10.21 -4.58
CA TYR A 125 -14.50 9.54 -4.61
C TYR A 125 -14.34 8.03 -4.54
N VAL A 126 -15.24 7.39 -3.79
CA VAL A 126 -15.36 5.93 -3.71
C VAL A 126 -16.81 5.52 -3.93
N ASP A 127 -17.00 4.38 -4.58
CA ASP A 127 -18.30 3.71 -4.63
C ASP A 127 -18.35 2.68 -3.49
N VAL A 128 -19.54 2.48 -2.92
CA VAL A 128 -19.81 1.39 -1.97
C VAL A 128 -21.24 0.94 -2.20
N ASP A 129 -21.40 -0.10 -3.02
CA ASP A 129 -22.72 -0.65 -3.34
C ASP A 129 -23.10 -1.75 -2.33
N VAL A 130 -23.65 -1.31 -1.18
CA VAL A 130 -24.11 -2.22 -0.11
C VAL A 130 -25.29 -3.12 -0.52
N ASN A 131 -25.95 -2.84 -1.65
CA ASN A 131 -27.11 -3.60 -2.11
C ASN A 131 -26.75 -4.75 -3.05
N HIS A 132 -25.52 -4.79 -3.57
CA HIS A 132 -25.05 -5.79 -4.54
C HIS A 132 -23.78 -6.50 -4.04
N PRO A 133 -23.90 -7.71 -3.46
CA PRO A 133 -22.77 -8.37 -2.78
C PRO A 133 -21.48 -8.55 -3.60
N ARG A 134 -21.58 -8.86 -4.90
CA ARG A 134 -20.40 -8.99 -5.78
C ARG A 134 -19.72 -7.63 -6.00
N ARG A 135 -20.49 -6.63 -6.41
CA ARG A 135 -20.01 -5.26 -6.61
C ARG A 135 -19.46 -4.64 -5.31
N MET A 136 -20.01 -5.03 -4.16
CA MET A 136 -19.48 -4.64 -2.85
C MET A 136 -18.04 -5.11 -2.67
N GLN A 137 -17.67 -6.34 -3.05
CA GLN A 137 -16.30 -6.82 -2.89
C GLN A 137 -15.31 -6.04 -3.76
N GLU A 138 -15.66 -5.79 -5.01
CA GLU A 138 -14.86 -5.00 -5.96
C GLU A 138 -14.66 -3.57 -5.45
N THR A 139 -15.75 -2.89 -5.09
CA THR A 139 -15.72 -1.50 -4.61
C THR A 139 -14.99 -1.34 -3.27
N LEU A 140 -15.03 -2.35 -2.39
CA LEU A 140 -14.26 -2.34 -1.15
C LEU A 140 -12.75 -2.51 -1.39
N GLY A 141 -12.35 -3.35 -2.34
CA GLY A 141 -10.93 -3.45 -2.72
C GLY A 141 -10.42 -2.15 -3.36
N GLU A 142 -11.22 -1.53 -4.24
CA GLU A 142 -10.91 -0.22 -4.82
C GLU A 142 -10.79 0.86 -3.73
N TYR A 143 -11.71 0.89 -2.76
CA TYR A 143 -11.63 1.77 -1.59
C TYR A 143 -10.32 1.58 -0.83
N MET A 144 -9.93 0.33 -0.54
CA MET A 144 -8.68 0.06 0.17
C MET A 144 -7.46 0.54 -0.60
N TRP A 145 -7.42 0.32 -1.91
CA TRP A 145 -6.34 0.81 -2.78
C TRP A 145 -6.28 2.35 -2.76
N LYS A 146 -7.42 3.03 -2.90
CA LYS A 146 -7.51 4.49 -2.85
C LYS A 146 -7.06 5.08 -1.51
N VAL A 147 -7.39 4.42 -0.40
CA VAL A 147 -6.90 4.81 0.93
C VAL A 147 -5.38 4.60 1.04
N ALA A 148 -4.88 3.46 0.55
CA ALA A 148 -3.47 3.15 0.58
C ALA A 148 -2.64 4.15 -0.23
N ASP A 149 -3.09 4.47 -1.44
CA ASP A 149 -2.50 5.48 -2.30
C ASP A 149 -2.57 6.88 -1.64
N ALA A 150 -3.71 7.27 -1.09
CA ALA A 150 -3.84 8.54 -0.38
C ALA A 150 -2.84 8.66 0.78
N LEU A 151 -2.62 7.57 1.54
CA LEU A 151 -1.69 7.55 2.66
C LEU A 151 -0.22 7.58 2.20
N SER A 152 0.13 6.87 1.13
CA SER A 152 1.52 6.77 0.63
C SER A 152 2.10 8.10 0.13
N HIS A 153 1.25 9.07 -0.22
CA HIS A 153 1.66 10.43 -0.58
C HIS A 153 2.18 11.26 0.60
N GLY A 154 2.01 10.81 1.84
CA GLY A 154 2.49 11.50 3.04
C GLY A 154 3.59 10.73 3.76
N GLU A 155 4.44 11.45 4.50
CA GLU A 155 5.50 10.84 5.31
C GLU A 155 4.90 10.09 6.52
N PRO A 156 5.30 8.82 6.81
CA PRO A 156 4.73 8.02 7.89
C PRO A 156 4.73 8.67 9.28
N SER A 157 5.78 9.45 9.59
CA SER A 157 5.91 10.14 10.88
C SER A 157 5.01 11.37 11.04
N THR A 158 4.46 11.88 9.95
CA THR A 158 3.61 13.09 9.92
C THR A 158 2.30 12.88 9.18
N THR A 159 1.93 11.63 8.95
CA THR A 159 0.66 11.24 8.32
C THR A 159 -0.21 10.49 9.32
N CYS A 160 -1.50 10.80 9.35
CA CYS A 160 -2.48 9.97 10.06
C CYS A 160 -3.68 9.66 9.19
N PHE A 161 -4.29 8.52 9.49
CA PHE A 161 -5.56 8.11 8.90
C PHE A 161 -6.70 8.36 9.90
N ALA A 162 -7.87 8.75 9.43
CA ALA A 162 -9.03 9.01 10.26
C ALA A 162 -10.30 8.40 9.64
N PRO A 163 -10.57 7.10 9.89
CA PRO A 163 -11.74 6.38 9.37
C PRO A 163 -13.03 6.72 10.15
N ILE A 164 -13.37 8.00 10.23
CA ILE A 164 -14.39 8.51 11.15
C ILE A 164 -15.80 8.37 10.56
N GLY A 165 -15.97 8.76 9.30
CA GLY A 165 -17.26 8.78 8.63
C GLY A 165 -17.40 7.75 7.52
N GLY A 166 -18.64 7.50 7.10
CA GLY A 166 -18.98 6.56 6.02
C GLY A 166 -19.61 5.27 6.51
N TYR A 167 -19.64 4.24 5.66
CA TYR A 167 -20.17 2.93 6.05
C TYR A 167 -19.24 2.22 7.03
N LYS A 168 -19.79 1.47 7.99
CA LYS A 168 -19.01 0.72 9.00
C LYS A 168 -17.94 -0.21 8.41
N VAL A 169 -18.21 -0.75 7.22
CA VAL A 169 -17.26 -1.60 6.49
C VAL A 169 -16.03 -0.80 6.01
N MET A 170 -16.22 0.46 5.60
CA MET A 170 -15.11 1.36 5.24
C MET A 170 -14.24 1.62 6.46
N THR A 171 -14.85 1.93 7.61
CA THR A 171 -14.10 2.12 8.86
C THR A 171 -13.25 0.89 9.19
N SER A 172 -13.85 -0.31 9.13
CA SER A 172 -13.18 -1.57 9.48
C SER A 172 -12.01 -1.89 8.55
N LEU A 173 -12.22 -1.78 7.23
CA LEU A 173 -11.17 -2.04 6.24
C LEU A 173 -10.11 -0.93 6.21
N GLY A 174 -10.51 0.32 6.41
CA GLY A 174 -9.59 1.44 6.51
C GLY A 174 -8.60 1.26 7.67
N TYR A 175 -9.06 0.79 8.84
CA TYR A 175 -8.16 0.46 9.96
C TYR A 175 -7.13 -0.61 9.56
N ILE A 176 -7.54 -1.62 8.80
CA ILE A 176 -6.62 -2.65 8.28
C ILE A 176 -5.59 -2.02 7.35
N VAL A 177 -6.00 -1.14 6.43
CA VAL A 177 -5.08 -0.43 5.52
C VAL A 177 -4.08 0.41 6.32
N GLY A 178 -4.55 1.24 7.25
CA GLY A 178 -3.69 2.07 8.11
C GLY A 178 -2.68 1.22 8.89
N ALA A 179 -3.13 0.13 9.52
CA ALA A 179 -2.27 -0.77 10.28
C ALA A 179 -1.25 -1.51 9.39
N PHE A 180 -1.68 -2.02 8.24
CA PHE A 180 -0.83 -2.72 7.26
C PHE A 180 0.29 -1.84 6.72
N LEU A 181 0.01 -0.55 6.56
CA LEU A 181 0.95 0.47 6.08
C LEU A 181 1.69 1.22 7.20
N HIS A 182 1.48 0.82 8.45
CA HIS A 182 2.10 1.43 9.63
C HIS A 182 1.77 2.92 9.85
N TYR A 183 0.60 3.38 9.44
CA TYR A 183 0.09 4.73 9.76
C TYR A 183 -0.73 4.71 11.05
N PRO A 184 -0.53 5.68 11.97
CA PRO A 184 -1.40 5.83 13.13
C PRO A 184 -2.81 6.23 12.69
N THR A 185 -3.81 5.79 13.47
CA THR A 185 -5.20 6.14 13.23
C THR A 185 -5.72 7.11 14.29
N ALA A 186 -6.30 8.22 13.86
CA ALA A 186 -6.99 9.19 14.69
C ALA A 186 -8.47 8.80 14.86
N TYR A 187 -8.92 8.69 16.11
CA TYR A 187 -10.30 8.40 16.48
C TYR A 187 -10.84 9.49 17.39
N MET A 188 -12.00 10.05 17.04
CA MET A 188 -12.70 11.04 17.85
C MET A 188 -13.85 10.36 18.60
N HIS A 189 -13.82 10.42 19.94
CA HIS A 189 -14.94 9.96 20.76
C HIS A 189 -15.96 11.09 20.95
N GLU A 190 -17.18 10.92 20.43
CA GLU A 190 -18.19 11.98 20.28
C GLU A 190 -18.63 12.60 21.63
N ASP A 191 -18.86 11.80 22.67
CA ASP A 191 -19.40 12.28 23.95
C ASP A 191 -18.39 13.07 24.79
N GLY A 192 -17.10 12.77 24.61
CA GLY A 192 -16.01 13.38 25.40
C GLY A 192 -15.15 14.36 24.61
N GLN A 193 -15.31 14.42 23.28
CA GLN A 193 -14.40 15.11 22.36
C GLN A 193 -12.94 14.76 22.64
N VAL A 194 -12.72 13.49 22.94
CA VAL A 194 -11.40 12.96 23.22
C VAL A 194 -10.84 12.40 21.93
N LEU A 195 -9.77 13.01 21.45
CA LEU A 195 -8.99 12.48 20.35
C LEU A 195 -8.07 11.38 20.87
N HIS A 196 -8.26 10.19 20.33
CA HIS A 196 -7.40 9.04 20.55
C HIS A 196 -6.52 8.80 19.32
N GLU A 197 -5.23 8.59 19.56
CA GLU A 197 -4.31 8.06 18.56
C GLU A 197 -4.14 6.56 18.80
N ILE A 198 -4.59 5.77 17.84
CA ILE A 198 -4.48 4.32 17.85
C ILE A 198 -3.19 3.96 17.09
N PRO A 199 -2.20 3.33 17.75
CA PRO A 199 -0.97 2.93 17.09
C PRO A 199 -1.26 1.83 16.06
N PRO A 200 -0.50 1.78 14.95
CA PRO A 200 -0.67 0.73 13.96
C PRO A 200 -0.25 -0.62 14.56
N VAL A 201 -1.14 -1.60 14.47
CA VAL A 201 -0.81 -2.99 14.80
C VAL A 201 0.02 -3.57 13.66
N PRO A 202 1.13 -4.28 13.92
CA PRO A 202 1.94 -4.86 12.85
C PRO A 202 1.19 -6.02 12.18
N ILE A 203 0.58 -5.75 11.03
CA ILE A 203 -0.09 -6.74 10.18
C ILE A 203 0.84 -7.10 9.02
N HIS A 204 1.03 -8.39 8.80
CA HIS A 204 1.87 -8.93 7.73
C HIS A 204 1.11 -9.99 6.94
N ILE A 205 1.51 -10.19 5.69
CA ILE A 205 1.01 -11.30 4.87
C ILE A 205 1.59 -12.60 5.43
N ASP A 206 0.78 -13.66 5.41
CA ASP A 206 1.25 -15.01 5.71
C ASP A 206 2.26 -15.48 4.65
N GLU A 207 3.54 -15.52 5.02
CA GLU A 207 4.63 -15.92 4.13
C GLU A 207 4.49 -17.38 3.68
N GLN A 208 3.91 -18.26 4.51
CA GLN A 208 3.68 -19.66 4.17
C GLN A 208 2.60 -19.77 3.10
N PHE A 209 1.52 -19.00 3.22
CA PHE A 209 0.49 -18.92 2.18
C PHE A 209 1.08 -18.46 0.84
N VAL A 210 1.91 -17.41 0.88
CA VAL A 210 2.60 -16.90 -0.31
C VAL A 210 3.48 -17.98 -0.95
N HIS A 211 4.22 -18.73 -0.14
CA HIS A 211 5.04 -19.82 -0.64
C HIS A 211 4.23 -20.91 -1.34
N ASP A 212 3.19 -21.39 -0.67
CA ASP A 212 2.37 -22.52 -1.12
C ASP A 212 1.61 -22.21 -2.41
N HIS A 213 1.33 -20.94 -2.66
CA HIS A 213 0.55 -20.46 -3.81
C HIS A 213 1.34 -19.53 -4.74
N PHE A 214 2.68 -19.53 -4.63
CA PHE A 214 3.55 -18.57 -5.32
C PHE A 214 3.31 -18.48 -6.82
N ASP A 215 3.25 -19.63 -7.50
CA ASP A 215 3.11 -19.67 -8.96
C ASP A 215 1.80 -19.00 -9.42
N LEU A 216 0.69 -19.25 -8.71
CA LEU A 216 -0.61 -18.65 -8.99
C LEU A 216 -0.58 -17.14 -8.75
N LEU A 217 -0.11 -16.73 -7.57
CA LEU A 217 -0.05 -15.32 -7.19
C LEU A 217 0.80 -14.52 -8.17
N ARG A 218 1.95 -15.06 -8.57
CA ARG A 218 2.86 -14.44 -9.55
C ARG A 218 2.23 -14.35 -10.94
N LYS A 219 1.53 -15.39 -11.42
CA LYS A 219 0.83 -15.36 -12.71
C LYS A 219 -0.24 -14.26 -12.70
N CYS A 220 -1.12 -14.27 -11.69
CA CYS A 220 -2.23 -13.33 -11.57
C CYS A 220 -1.80 -11.88 -11.25
N GLN A 221 -0.58 -11.67 -10.73
CA GLN A 221 0.00 -10.34 -10.56
C GLN A 221 0.52 -9.77 -11.89
N LYS A 222 1.07 -10.64 -12.76
CA LYS A 222 1.68 -10.20 -14.02
C LYS A 222 0.66 -10.01 -15.14
N ASP A 223 -0.36 -10.86 -15.19
CA ASP A 223 -1.35 -10.87 -16.28
C ASP A 223 -2.68 -11.53 -15.87
N MET A 224 -3.68 -11.40 -16.74
CA MET A 224 -4.90 -12.19 -16.70
C MET A 224 -4.59 -13.61 -17.16
N VAL A 225 -4.97 -14.60 -16.35
CA VAL A 225 -4.61 -16.01 -16.57
C VAL A 225 -5.83 -16.78 -17.04
N ASP A 226 -5.71 -17.51 -18.15
CA ASP A 226 -6.76 -18.43 -18.59
C ASP A 226 -7.05 -19.48 -17.50
N ALA A 227 -8.28 -19.52 -17.01
CA ALA A 227 -8.73 -20.42 -15.97
C ALA A 227 -8.52 -21.89 -16.35
N ASP A 228 -8.60 -22.25 -17.64
CA ASP A 228 -8.40 -23.61 -18.10
C ASP A 228 -6.92 -24.03 -18.08
N SER A 229 -6.01 -23.07 -18.13
CA SER A 229 -4.56 -23.31 -18.00
C SER A 229 -4.12 -23.62 -16.55
N LEU A 230 -4.97 -23.36 -15.56
CA LEU A 230 -4.66 -23.54 -14.14
C LEU A 230 -4.72 -25.02 -13.71
N SER A 231 -3.77 -25.41 -12.86
CA SER A 231 -3.76 -26.72 -12.22
C SER A 231 -4.92 -26.88 -11.23
N TYR A 232 -5.25 -28.12 -10.87
CA TYR A 232 -6.30 -28.41 -9.88
C TYR A 232 -6.05 -27.70 -8.54
N ARG A 233 -4.80 -27.69 -8.04
CA ARG A 233 -4.44 -27.02 -6.78
C ARG A 233 -4.64 -25.51 -6.84
N GLU A 234 -4.30 -24.89 -7.98
CA GLU A 234 -4.53 -23.45 -8.20
C GLU A 234 -6.02 -23.13 -8.24
N LYS A 235 -6.82 -23.94 -8.95
CA LYS A 235 -8.29 -23.81 -8.95
C LYS A 235 -8.90 -23.95 -7.56
N GLN A 236 -8.42 -24.88 -6.73
CA GLN A 236 -8.87 -25.02 -5.34
C GLN A 236 -8.52 -23.79 -4.48
N CYS A 237 -7.33 -23.20 -4.67
CA CYS A 237 -6.94 -21.98 -3.98
C CYS A 237 -7.89 -20.82 -4.31
N ILE A 238 -8.23 -20.62 -5.58
CA ILE A 238 -9.17 -19.59 -6.02
C ILE A 238 -10.54 -19.76 -5.37
N LEU A 239 -11.04 -21.01 -5.30
CA LEU A 239 -12.32 -21.32 -4.66
C LEU A 239 -12.30 -21.10 -3.15
N GLN A 240 -11.17 -21.38 -2.49
CA GLN A 240 -11.00 -21.21 -1.05
C GLN A 240 -10.84 -19.73 -0.66
N TYR A 241 -10.19 -18.93 -1.52
CA TYR A 241 -9.87 -17.52 -1.26
C TYR A 241 -10.44 -16.61 -2.36
N PRO A 242 -11.77 -16.59 -2.56
CA PRO A 242 -12.42 -15.83 -3.63
C PRO A 242 -12.27 -14.30 -3.45
N PHE A 243 -11.91 -13.84 -2.26
CA PHE A 243 -11.62 -12.43 -2.00
C PHE A 243 -10.23 -11.99 -2.49
N LEU A 244 -9.35 -12.91 -2.91
CA LEU A 244 -8.05 -12.57 -3.48
C LEU A 244 -8.09 -12.53 -5.00
N PHE A 245 -9.03 -13.22 -5.63
CA PHE A 245 -9.06 -13.45 -7.07
C PHE A 245 -10.41 -13.04 -7.67
N GLN A 246 -10.38 -12.50 -8.88
CA GLN A 246 -11.55 -12.20 -9.68
C GLN A 246 -11.57 -13.11 -10.91
N GLN A 247 -12.78 -13.51 -11.33
CA GLN A 247 -13.00 -14.38 -12.48
C GLN A 247 -13.99 -13.73 -13.45
N GLU A 248 -13.55 -13.49 -14.68
CA GLU A 248 -14.34 -12.82 -15.71
C GLU A 248 -13.98 -13.40 -17.08
N ASP A 249 -14.99 -13.77 -17.88
CA ASP A 249 -14.83 -14.34 -19.23
C ASP A 249 -13.81 -15.48 -19.36
N GLY A 250 -13.73 -16.34 -18.33
CA GLY A 250 -12.79 -17.47 -18.31
C GLY A 250 -11.35 -17.09 -17.92
N LEU A 251 -11.11 -15.84 -17.56
CA LEU A 251 -9.84 -15.33 -17.07
C LEU A 251 -9.86 -15.19 -15.55
N VAL A 252 -8.70 -15.34 -14.93
CA VAL A 252 -8.46 -15.18 -13.50
C VAL A 252 -7.34 -14.17 -13.28
N TYR A 253 -7.59 -13.17 -12.43
CA TYR A 253 -6.61 -12.17 -12.02
C TYR A 253 -6.77 -11.83 -10.54
N LEU A 254 -5.82 -11.08 -9.97
CA LEU A 254 -5.97 -10.59 -8.60
C LEU A 254 -7.16 -9.63 -8.52
N SER A 255 -8.07 -9.87 -7.59
CA SER A 255 -9.09 -8.88 -7.22
C SER A 255 -8.42 -7.61 -6.68
N ALA A 256 -9.15 -6.50 -6.57
CA ALA A 256 -8.61 -5.27 -5.97
C ALA A 256 -8.05 -5.48 -4.54
N PHE A 257 -8.60 -6.40 -3.76
CA PHE A 257 -8.04 -6.77 -2.45
C PHE A 257 -6.73 -7.57 -2.58
N GLY A 258 -6.66 -8.49 -3.55
CA GLY A 258 -5.44 -9.22 -3.87
C GLY A 258 -4.32 -8.31 -4.38
N GLN A 259 -4.65 -7.35 -5.24
CA GLN A 259 -3.71 -6.33 -5.72
C GLN A 259 -3.18 -5.49 -4.56
N PHE A 260 -4.05 -4.98 -3.69
CA PHE A 260 -3.65 -4.22 -2.51
C PHE A 260 -2.63 -4.98 -1.64
N LEU A 261 -2.83 -6.28 -1.42
CA LEU A 261 -1.90 -7.09 -0.62
C LEU A 261 -0.58 -7.36 -1.35
N PHE A 262 -0.64 -7.88 -2.58
CA PHE A 262 0.53 -8.49 -3.24
C PHE A 262 1.30 -7.54 -4.16
N GLU A 263 0.71 -6.44 -4.61
CA GLU A 263 1.38 -5.43 -5.44
C GLU A 263 2.00 -4.28 -4.64
N HIS A 264 1.71 -4.21 -3.34
CA HIS A 264 2.31 -3.22 -2.46
C HIS A 264 3.84 -3.28 -2.49
N GLU A 265 4.53 -2.13 -2.50
CA GLU A 265 5.99 -2.05 -2.67
C GLU A 265 6.77 -2.95 -1.70
N LYS A 266 6.30 -3.01 -0.45
CA LYS A 266 6.83 -3.89 0.62
C LYS A 266 6.94 -5.35 0.19
N TYR A 267 6.03 -5.86 -0.64
CA TYR A 267 5.97 -7.27 -1.05
C TYR A 267 6.20 -7.50 -2.54
N LYS A 268 6.23 -6.44 -3.36
CA LYS A 268 6.45 -6.51 -4.81
C LYS A 268 7.71 -7.31 -5.18
N HIS A 269 8.78 -7.19 -4.39
CA HIS A 269 10.04 -7.91 -4.60
C HIS A 269 9.92 -9.44 -4.42
N LEU A 270 8.91 -9.92 -3.69
CA LEU A 270 8.68 -11.36 -3.52
C LEU A 270 8.20 -12.00 -4.82
N PHE A 271 7.36 -11.29 -5.58
CA PHE A 271 6.61 -11.85 -6.69
C PHE A 271 7.11 -11.41 -8.07
N ALA A 272 7.74 -10.25 -8.21
CA ALA A 272 8.13 -9.72 -9.51
C ALA A 272 9.49 -10.27 -10.00
N THR A 273 10.48 -10.37 -9.10
CA THR A 273 11.87 -10.69 -9.48
C THR A 273 12.05 -12.15 -9.84
N THR A 274 12.68 -12.42 -10.98
CA THR A 274 13.14 -13.76 -11.35
C THR A 274 14.57 -13.97 -10.83
N TYR A 275 14.84 -15.12 -10.23
CA TYR A 275 16.16 -15.47 -9.72
C TYR A 275 16.76 -16.60 -10.53
N LEU A 276 17.77 -16.25 -11.31
CA LEU A 276 18.49 -17.15 -12.21
C LEU A 276 19.86 -17.44 -11.61
N VAL A 277 20.20 -18.71 -11.39
CA VAL A 277 21.50 -19.13 -10.83
C VAL A 277 22.32 -19.93 -11.84
N SER A 278 23.63 -19.69 -11.88
CA SER A 278 24.54 -20.55 -12.65
C SER A 278 24.60 -21.96 -12.05
N LYS A 279 25.16 -22.91 -12.81
CA LYS A 279 25.43 -24.27 -12.33
C LYS A 279 26.30 -24.29 -11.08
N GLN A 280 27.26 -23.39 -10.96
CA GLN A 280 28.11 -23.32 -9.77
C GLN A 280 27.31 -22.92 -8.54
N VAL A 281 26.43 -21.92 -8.67
CA VAL A 281 25.58 -21.48 -7.57
C VAL A 281 24.56 -22.57 -7.20
N ALA A 282 23.93 -23.21 -8.19
CA ALA A 282 23.03 -24.33 -7.96
C ALA A 282 23.72 -25.49 -7.22
N ASN A 283 24.94 -25.87 -7.63
CA ASN A 283 25.73 -26.88 -6.94
C ASN A 283 26.06 -26.46 -5.51
N MET A 284 26.43 -25.19 -5.28
CA MET A 284 26.69 -24.67 -3.93
C MET A 284 25.44 -24.78 -3.05
N LEU A 285 24.25 -24.49 -3.57
CA LEU A 285 23.00 -24.61 -2.81
C LEU A 285 22.66 -26.05 -2.45
N GLN A 286 22.87 -26.99 -3.38
CA GLN A 286 22.68 -28.42 -3.13
C GLN A 286 23.67 -28.96 -2.08
N HIS A 287 24.94 -28.58 -2.14
CA HIS A 287 25.93 -29.11 -1.19
C HIS A 287 25.87 -28.42 0.19
N ASN A 288 25.25 -27.23 0.28
CA ASN A 288 25.15 -26.44 1.51
C ASN A 288 23.69 -26.22 1.93
N HIS A 289 22.86 -27.27 1.89
CA HIS A 289 21.44 -27.18 2.26
C HIS A 289 21.17 -26.50 3.61
N HIS A 290 22.05 -26.69 4.60
CA HIS A 290 21.94 -26.05 5.92
C HIS A 290 22.08 -24.51 5.89
N GLN A 291 22.68 -23.94 4.83
CA GLN A 291 22.86 -22.50 4.63
C GLN A 291 21.89 -21.92 3.59
N LEU A 292 21.00 -22.75 3.03
CA LEU A 292 20.09 -22.35 1.96
C LEU A 292 19.18 -21.18 2.38
N LEU A 293 18.69 -21.21 3.62
CA LEU A 293 17.88 -20.12 4.15
C LEU A 293 18.64 -18.79 4.19
N PHE A 294 19.88 -18.84 4.66
CA PHE A 294 20.77 -17.68 4.75
C PHE A 294 21.07 -17.13 3.35
N VAL A 295 21.42 -17.99 2.38
CA VAL A 295 21.68 -17.57 1.00
C VAL A 295 20.46 -16.92 0.37
N HIS A 296 19.27 -17.53 0.49
CA HIS A 296 18.05 -16.97 -0.07
C HIS A 296 17.73 -15.61 0.52
N GLN A 297 17.88 -15.45 1.83
CA GLN A 297 17.71 -14.15 2.49
C GLN A 297 18.69 -13.10 1.96
N GLN A 298 19.97 -13.47 1.75
CA GLN A 298 20.96 -12.54 1.22
C GLN A 298 20.70 -12.14 -0.24
N MET A 299 20.18 -13.05 -1.07
CA MET A 299 19.77 -12.74 -2.45
C MET A 299 18.56 -11.80 -2.49
N ARG A 300 17.56 -12.00 -1.62
CA ARG A 300 16.42 -11.07 -1.49
C ARG A 300 16.86 -9.69 -1.00
N GLU A 301 17.75 -9.64 -0.02
CA GLU A 301 18.31 -8.37 0.46
C GLU A 301 19.13 -7.64 -0.60
N LEU A 302 19.84 -8.36 -1.47
CA LEU A 302 20.51 -7.76 -2.63
C LEU A 302 19.49 -7.09 -3.55
N VAL A 303 18.44 -7.81 -3.96
CA VAL A 303 17.40 -7.26 -4.86
C VAL A 303 16.70 -6.06 -4.23
N LYS A 304 16.37 -6.15 -2.93
CA LYS A 304 15.79 -5.02 -2.19
C LYS A 304 16.68 -3.78 -2.28
N LYS A 305 17.98 -3.91 -2.00
CA LYS A 305 18.94 -2.79 -2.08
C LYS A 305 19.11 -2.22 -3.48
N LEU A 306 19.05 -3.07 -4.52
CA LEU A 306 19.13 -2.62 -5.91
C LEU A 306 17.89 -1.85 -6.33
N LYS A 307 16.70 -2.28 -5.90
CA LYS A 307 15.42 -1.65 -6.29
C LYS A 307 15.11 -0.35 -5.56
N HIS A 308 15.51 -0.25 -4.29
CA HIS A 308 15.18 0.90 -3.46
C HIS A 308 16.34 1.88 -3.27
N GLU A 309 17.47 1.66 -3.95
CA GLU A 309 18.71 2.47 -3.83
C GLU A 309 19.23 2.62 -2.38
N GLU A 310 18.80 1.73 -1.46
CA GLU A 310 19.16 1.76 -0.03
C GLU A 310 20.55 1.14 0.28
N GLY A 311 21.26 0.64 -0.74
CA GLY A 311 22.51 -0.09 -0.57
C GLY A 311 23.77 0.78 -0.63
N ASP A 312 24.70 0.57 0.30
CA ASP A 312 26.06 1.10 0.20
C ASP A 312 26.73 0.63 -1.11
N MET A 313 27.17 1.58 -1.94
CA MET A 313 27.86 1.28 -3.20
C MET A 313 29.11 0.43 -3.02
N GLY A 314 29.82 0.55 -1.89
CA GLY A 314 30.96 -0.31 -1.56
C GLY A 314 30.58 -1.75 -1.24
N VAL A 315 29.32 -1.98 -0.90
CA VAL A 315 28.73 -3.31 -0.66
C VAL A 315 28.15 -3.90 -1.95
N LEU A 316 27.45 -3.10 -2.75
CA LEU A 316 26.85 -3.56 -4.02
C LEU A 316 27.88 -3.76 -5.13
N TYR A 317 28.92 -2.92 -5.17
CA TYR A 317 29.97 -2.93 -6.19
C TYR A 317 31.33 -3.22 -5.56
N HIS A 318 31.40 -4.27 -4.76
CA HIS A 318 32.57 -4.58 -3.93
C HIS A 318 33.82 -4.91 -4.77
N GLU A 319 33.66 -5.29 -6.05
CA GLU A 319 34.76 -5.51 -6.99
C GLU A 319 35.62 -4.26 -7.17
N LYS A 320 35.05 -3.06 -6.98
CA LYS A 320 35.77 -1.79 -7.08
C LYS A 320 36.79 -1.58 -5.98
N SER A 321 36.72 -2.36 -4.89
CA SER A 321 37.71 -2.31 -3.82
C SER A 321 39.02 -3.06 -4.16
N PHE A 322 38.98 -3.92 -5.18
CA PHE A 322 40.14 -4.68 -5.63
C PHE A 322 40.96 -3.89 -6.66
N LYS A 323 42.22 -3.63 -6.35
CA LYS A 323 43.15 -2.92 -7.27
C LYS A 323 43.50 -3.73 -8.52
N THR A 324 43.33 -5.05 -8.46
CA THR A 324 43.64 -6.00 -9.54
C THR A 324 42.50 -6.17 -10.54
N ILE A 325 41.30 -5.67 -10.22
CA ILE A 325 40.13 -5.81 -11.09
C ILE A 325 40.13 -4.73 -12.18
N ASP A 326 40.03 -5.17 -13.43
CA ASP A 326 39.82 -4.31 -14.59
C ASP A 326 38.33 -4.05 -14.76
N VAL A 327 37.90 -2.87 -14.31
CA VAL A 327 36.49 -2.43 -14.33
C VAL A 327 35.88 -2.48 -15.73
N ARG A 328 36.68 -2.32 -16.80
CA ARG A 328 36.19 -2.34 -18.18
C ARG A 328 35.77 -3.73 -18.66
N LYS A 329 36.22 -4.78 -17.97
CA LYS A 329 35.92 -6.19 -18.28
C LYS A 329 34.84 -6.79 -17.38
N VAL A 330 34.40 -6.04 -16.36
CA VAL A 330 33.37 -6.51 -15.42
C VAL A 330 32.07 -6.74 -16.16
N LYS A 331 31.58 -7.99 -16.11
CA LYS A 331 30.25 -8.38 -16.61
C LYS A 331 29.26 -8.61 -15.46
N TYR A 332 29.79 -9.02 -14.31
CA TYR A 332 29.04 -9.30 -13.09
C TYR A 332 29.65 -8.52 -11.93
N HIS A 333 28.83 -7.71 -11.26
CA HIS A 333 29.21 -6.97 -10.05
C HIS A 333 29.37 -7.92 -8.86
N LEU A 334 30.08 -7.50 -7.83
CA LEU A 334 30.34 -8.31 -6.65
C LEU A 334 29.60 -7.72 -5.44
N TYR A 335 28.60 -8.46 -4.96
CA TYR A 335 27.88 -8.11 -3.75
C TYR A 335 28.55 -8.67 -2.49
N LYS A 336 28.76 -7.79 -1.51
CA LYS A 336 29.27 -8.11 -0.17
C LYS A 336 28.12 -8.26 0.84
N GLY A 337 27.47 -9.42 0.84
CA GLY A 337 26.43 -9.73 1.82
C GLY A 337 26.94 -9.89 3.25
N ALA A 338 26.01 -10.15 4.16
CA ALA A 338 26.28 -10.37 5.57
C ALA A 338 27.24 -11.55 5.80
N SER A 339 27.88 -11.54 6.96
CA SER A 339 28.63 -12.68 7.50
C SER A 339 28.05 -13.01 8.86
N ASN A 340 27.71 -14.27 9.11
CA ASN A 340 27.19 -14.71 10.41
C ASN A 340 28.30 -15.23 11.34
N GLY A 341 29.56 -14.89 11.06
CA GLY A 341 30.75 -15.36 11.80
C GLY A 341 31.25 -16.75 11.40
N GLN A 342 30.42 -17.58 10.77
CA GLN A 342 30.81 -18.90 10.24
C GLN A 342 30.81 -18.95 8.70
N THR A 343 29.93 -18.18 8.07
CA THR A 343 29.69 -18.17 6.63
C THR A 343 29.72 -16.74 6.12
N ALA A 344 30.55 -16.45 5.12
CA ALA A 344 30.57 -15.16 4.44
C ALA A 344 29.73 -15.25 3.16
N PHE A 345 28.79 -14.33 2.93
CA PHE A 345 28.06 -14.30 1.66
C PHE A 345 28.71 -13.37 0.65
N ARG A 346 29.24 -13.91 -0.46
CA ARG A 346 29.70 -13.10 -1.59
C ARG A 346 29.10 -13.63 -2.87
N LEU A 347 28.54 -12.75 -3.67
CA LEU A 347 27.86 -13.13 -4.90
C LEU A 347 28.32 -12.25 -6.05
N ALA A 348 28.83 -12.87 -7.11
CA ALA A 348 28.96 -12.22 -8.41
C ALA A 348 27.58 -12.25 -9.10
N TYR A 349 27.06 -11.07 -9.44
CA TYR A 349 25.70 -10.91 -9.93
C TYR A 349 25.58 -9.89 -11.07
N ARG A 350 24.51 -10.03 -11.85
CA ARG A 350 24.03 -9.02 -12.79
C ARG A 350 22.54 -8.88 -12.56
N TYR A 351 22.05 -7.65 -12.49
CA TYR A 351 20.62 -7.38 -12.37
C TYR A 351 20.13 -6.69 -13.63
N ASP A 352 19.10 -7.25 -14.26
CA ASP A 352 18.40 -6.64 -15.38
C ASP A 352 17.16 -5.93 -14.86
N GLU A 353 17.19 -4.60 -14.87
CA GLU A 353 16.08 -3.76 -14.40
C GLU A 353 14.85 -3.86 -15.28
N LYS A 354 15.01 -4.08 -16.59
CA LYS A 354 13.88 -4.14 -17.54
C LYS A 354 13.08 -5.43 -17.36
N GLU A 355 13.80 -6.54 -17.22
CA GLU A 355 13.19 -7.86 -17.06
C GLU A 355 12.95 -8.25 -15.59
N ASP A 356 13.36 -7.40 -14.64
CA ASP A 356 13.35 -7.68 -13.19
C ASP A 356 13.99 -9.05 -12.87
N CYS A 357 15.21 -9.25 -13.36
CA CYS A 357 15.91 -10.55 -13.27
C CYS A 357 17.27 -10.43 -12.59
N LEU A 358 17.46 -11.18 -11.51
CA LEU A 358 18.77 -11.35 -10.87
C LEU A 358 19.48 -12.59 -11.44
N TYR A 359 20.61 -12.36 -12.10
CA TYR A 359 21.54 -13.39 -12.54
C TYR A 359 22.65 -13.56 -11.50
N ALA A 360 22.61 -14.65 -10.75
CA ALA A 360 23.59 -15.05 -9.76
C ALA A 360 24.64 -15.99 -10.41
N ASN A 361 25.80 -15.43 -10.77
CA ASN A 361 26.79 -16.11 -11.57
C ASN A 361 27.78 -16.95 -10.75
N TYR A 362 28.20 -16.46 -9.58
CA TYR A 362 29.16 -17.18 -8.74
C TYR A 362 28.96 -16.87 -7.26
N LEU A 363 28.87 -17.91 -6.42
CA LEU A 363 28.65 -17.79 -4.98
C LEU A 363 29.86 -18.28 -4.20
N TRP A 364 30.34 -17.45 -3.28
CA TRP A 364 31.29 -17.86 -2.24
C TRP A 364 30.62 -17.82 -0.87
N LEU A 365 30.83 -18.89 -0.11
CA LEU A 365 30.41 -19.06 1.29
C LEU A 365 31.60 -19.08 2.27
N ASP A 366 32.83 -19.15 1.73
CA ASP A 366 34.09 -19.17 2.45
C ASP A 366 34.90 -17.90 2.12
N HIS A 367 35.29 -17.16 3.16
CA HIS A 367 35.98 -15.87 3.01
C HIS A 367 37.36 -16.00 2.38
N ASN A 368 38.15 -17.01 2.78
CA ASN A 368 39.53 -17.19 2.29
C ASN A 368 39.56 -17.60 0.81
N ARG A 369 38.61 -18.44 0.39
CA ARG A 369 38.44 -18.81 -1.00
C ARG A 369 37.98 -17.61 -1.82
N TYR A 370 37.02 -16.85 -1.31
CA TYR A 370 36.54 -15.62 -1.93
C TYR A 370 37.69 -14.65 -2.22
N GLU A 371 38.49 -14.27 -1.23
CA GLU A 371 39.57 -13.28 -1.40
C GLU A 371 40.53 -13.69 -2.53
N ARG A 372 40.96 -14.96 -2.55
CA ARG A 372 41.89 -15.48 -3.56
C ARG A 372 41.30 -15.56 -4.97
N GLU A 373 40.02 -15.91 -5.09
CA GLU A 373 39.37 -16.13 -6.38
C GLU A 373 38.82 -14.82 -6.97
N ALA A 374 38.21 -13.97 -6.15
CA ALA A 374 37.63 -12.71 -6.57
C ALA A 374 38.71 -11.71 -7.02
N GLU A 375 39.88 -11.67 -6.36
CA GLU A 375 41.01 -10.84 -6.78
C GLU A 375 41.49 -11.15 -8.22
N ARG A 376 41.24 -12.38 -8.69
CA ARG A 376 41.56 -12.84 -10.06
C ARG A 376 40.40 -12.64 -11.05
N GLY A 377 39.27 -12.08 -10.59
CA GLY A 377 38.09 -11.83 -11.40
C GLY A 377 37.23 -13.06 -11.70
N LYS A 378 37.42 -14.16 -10.96
CA LYS A 378 36.60 -15.37 -11.12
C LYS A 378 35.13 -15.04 -10.84
N GLY A 379 34.23 -15.45 -11.73
CA GLY A 379 32.80 -15.14 -11.65
C GLY A 379 32.43 -13.68 -11.99
N ILE A 380 33.40 -12.78 -12.16
CA ILE A 380 33.20 -11.34 -12.45
C ILE A 380 33.30 -11.07 -13.96
N TYR A 381 34.27 -11.70 -14.65
CA TYR A 381 34.55 -11.44 -16.07
C TYR A 381 33.85 -12.40 -17.04
N GLU A 382 33.52 -13.60 -16.58
CA GLU A 382 33.01 -14.69 -17.40
C GLU A 382 31.74 -15.26 -16.78
N GLU A 383 30.82 -15.67 -17.64
CA GLU A 383 29.62 -16.40 -17.28
C GLU A 383 29.97 -17.86 -17.06
N ASP A 384 29.58 -18.43 -15.93
CA ASP A 384 30.06 -19.75 -15.51
C ASP A 384 29.25 -20.90 -16.15
N SER A 385 28.06 -20.66 -16.74
CA SER A 385 27.21 -21.67 -17.44
C SER A 385 25.80 -21.16 -17.80
N GLU A 386 24.96 -22.02 -18.41
CA GLU A 386 23.50 -21.86 -18.49
C GLU A 386 22.86 -21.62 -17.11
N PHE A 387 21.89 -20.71 -17.07
CA PHE A 387 21.18 -20.32 -15.87
C PHE A 387 19.93 -21.17 -15.61
N ILE A 388 19.68 -21.45 -14.33
CA ILE A 388 18.52 -22.20 -13.83
C ILE A 388 17.63 -21.26 -13.03
N ASP A 389 16.32 -21.29 -13.27
CA ASP A 389 15.34 -20.53 -12.49
C ASP A 389 15.08 -21.20 -11.14
N ILE A 390 15.36 -20.46 -10.06
CA ILE A 390 15.12 -20.87 -8.67
C ILE A 390 14.13 -19.96 -7.95
N THR A 391 13.41 -19.10 -8.67
CA THR A 391 12.48 -18.11 -8.11
C THR A 391 11.53 -18.71 -7.09
N LYS A 392 10.91 -19.86 -7.42
CA LYS A 392 9.99 -20.57 -6.53
C LYS A 392 10.64 -21.03 -5.21
N GLN A 393 11.93 -21.38 -5.26
CA GLN A 393 12.68 -21.82 -4.07
C GLN A 393 12.99 -20.63 -3.14
N LEU A 394 13.09 -19.41 -3.69
CA LEU A 394 13.33 -18.17 -2.95
C LEU A 394 12.07 -17.57 -2.33
N ALA A 395 10.90 -17.81 -2.93
CA ALA A 395 9.61 -17.35 -2.40
C ALA A 395 9.21 -18.02 -1.07
N GLY A 396 9.85 -19.13 -0.71
CA GLY A 396 9.42 -20.02 0.38
C GLY A 396 10.21 -20.02 1.67
N VAL A 397 10.97 -18.96 1.89
CA VAL A 397 11.95 -18.96 2.97
C VAL A 397 11.65 -17.81 3.92
N GLY A 398 10.45 -17.86 4.50
CA GLY A 398 10.12 -17.33 5.81
C GLY A 398 10.31 -18.43 6.84
N ARG A 399 10.96 -18.15 7.97
CA ARG A 399 11.19 -19.15 9.03
C ARG A 399 9.91 -19.49 9.79
#